data_AF-A0A1X0WAZ8-F1
#
_entry.id   AF-A0A1X0WAZ8-F1
#
_cell.length_a   1.000
_cell.length_b   1.000
_cell.length_c   1.000
_cell.angle_alpha   90.00
_cell.angle_beta   90.00
_cell.angle_gamma   90.00
#
_symmetry.space_group_name_H-M   'P 1'
#
loop_
_entity.id
_entity.type
_entity.pdbx_description
1 polymer ?
#
loop_
_entity_poly.entity_id
_entity_poly.type
_entity_poly.pdbx_seq_one_letter_code
_entity_poly.pdbx_strand_id
1 'polypeptide(L)'
;MALSLLTASMLLSFQLHAYDKYDIKKAYPGGEKVTHQGGDYQSQWYANPGEKPNASVAHIWENVWKKIGTSTDPDTDPTPGPDPDTDPDTDPDTDPTPGPSDYPQYQSGKHYKMGEIVSNKGKDYQCQVANWCSGEPSAYAPGDGWAWESAWSLHGLAPEPGMELTQKALNEREDALTNTSQLVAVKKAIRTLSNEKVEQIKPGAANNPSNVKRVEELVTAEKWNTFFPHRDPAYTYENFLKAVGKFPVLCADSENGQDADGICKKTLATMFAHFVQETGEHANQSDVAQWQQGLHWVREMGLNETSYDKYTGATCDPTTWQGKAWPCAKDKQGNALSYFGRGAKQLSYNFNYGAFSQAMFGDVNVLLKEPHRVADTWLNLASAIFFYVQPQPPKPSMQAVMDGSWQPNAADKANGLVPGFGVTTQIINGGVECGGSVEVQQSQNRIQYYKEFAKQFGVPVPDSEVLGCKGMKQFSEASSAAMPLFWVKDDSYVAENKGGKSYACKLVNWQENDFSALTKGDYTRCVKASFPDVVIKN
;
A
#
# COMPACT_ATOMS: atom_id res chain seq x y z
N MET A 1 -6.53 0.60 77.83
CA MET A 1 -5.42 0.97 76.93
C MET A 1 -5.23 -0.18 75.96
N ALA A 2 -6.03 -0.24 74.91
CA ALA A 2 -5.92 0.50 73.64
C ALA A 2 -5.03 -0.26 72.64
N LEU A 3 -5.74 -1.08 71.86
CA LEU A 3 -5.37 -1.67 70.58
C LEU A 3 -5.05 -0.55 69.57
N SER A 4 -4.01 -0.68 68.75
CA SER A 4 -3.88 0.12 67.54
C SER A 4 -3.24 -0.68 66.43
N LEU A 5 -4.08 -0.90 65.41
CA LEU A 5 -3.74 -1.41 64.09
C LEU A 5 -2.80 -0.43 63.38
N LEU A 6 -1.72 -0.95 62.78
CA LEU A 6 -0.98 -0.25 61.73
C LEU A 6 -1.37 -0.88 60.39
N THR A 7 -2.16 -0.12 59.64
CA THR A 7 -2.58 -0.38 58.27
C THR A 7 -1.39 -0.18 57.32
N ALA A 8 -0.91 -1.27 56.72
CA ALA A 8 -0.03 -1.21 55.55
C ALA A 8 -0.87 -0.77 54.33
N SER A 9 -0.66 0.46 53.88
CA SER A 9 -1.23 0.99 52.66
C SER A 9 -0.47 0.40 51.46
N MET A 10 -1.12 -0.48 50.70
CA MET A 10 -0.69 -0.85 49.35
C MET A 10 -0.82 0.39 48.45
N LEU A 11 0.30 1.04 48.16
CA LEU A 11 0.39 1.95 47.02
C LEU A 11 0.38 1.08 45.75
N LEU A 12 -0.75 1.05 45.06
CA LEU A 12 -0.80 0.67 43.65
C LEU A 12 0.11 1.63 42.88
N SER A 13 1.29 1.17 42.47
CA SER A 13 2.07 1.84 41.46
C SER A 13 1.27 1.86 40.16
N PHE A 14 0.74 3.01 39.77
CA PHE A 14 0.30 3.24 38.41
C PHE A 14 1.53 3.09 37.51
N GLN A 15 1.63 1.98 36.79
CA GLN A 15 2.55 1.87 35.68
C GLN A 15 2.04 2.80 34.58
N LEU A 16 2.57 4.03 34.53
CA LEU A 16 2.58 4.81 33.29
C LEU A 16 3.32 3.97 32.26
N HIS A 17 2.59 3.46 31.27
CA HIS A 17 3.18 2.72 30.16
C HIS A 17 3.90 3.72 29.26
N ALA A 18 5.19 3.93 29.51
CA ALA A 18 6.07 4.59 28.55
C ALA A 18 6.31 3.63 27.37
N TYR A 19 6.13 4.11 26.13
CA TYR A 19 6.47 3.34 24.94
C TYR A 19 7.99 3.16 24.84
N ASP A 20 8.43 2.07 24.20
CA ASP A 20 9.85 1.80 23.98
C ASP A 20 10.54 2.97 23.26
N LYS A 21 11.81 3.24 23.58
CA LYS A 21 12.57 4.27 22.86
C LYS A 21 12.79 3.85 21.41
N TYR A 22 12.67 4.80 20.48
CA TYR A 22 13.00 4.57 19.07
C TYR A 22 14.47 4.15 18.91
N ASP A 23 14.67 3.06 18.19
CA ASP A 23 15.94 2.44 17.83
C ASP A 23 16.09 2.54 16.30
N ILE A 24 17.10 3.30 15.89
CA ILE A 24 17.43 3.54 14.49
C ILE A 24 17.77 2.25 13.71
N LYS A 25 18.10 1.15 14.38
CA LYS A 25 18.41 -0.14 13.74
C LYS A 25 17.22 -1.08 13.70
N LYS A 26 16.12 -0.74 14.36
CA LYS A 26 14.91 -1.55 14.45
C LYS A 26 13.93 -1.12 13.36
N ALA A 27 13.27 -2.09 12.74
CA ALA A 27 12.12 -1.85 11.91
C ALA A 27 10.84 -1.91 12.74
N TYR A 28 9.86 -1.09 12.37
CA TYR A 28 8.62 -0.95 13.13
C TYR A 28 7.43 -1.25 12.23
N PRO A 29 6.75 -2.40 12.42
CA PRO A 29 5.48 -2.68 11.76
C PRO A 29 4.48 -1.54 12.01
N GLY A 30 3.52 -1.36 11.10
CA GLY A 30 2.46 -0.38 11.26
C GLY A 30 1.74 -0.55 12.61
N GLY A 31 1.52 0.54 13.32
CA GLY A 31 0.87 0.57 14.62
C GLY A 31 1.81 0.47 15.82
N GLU A 32 3.11 0.16 15.63
CA GLU A 32 4.08 0.19 16.73
C GLU A 32 4.31 1.60 17.25
N LYS A 33 4.45 1.71 18.57
CA LYS A 33 4.55 2.98 19.26
C LYS A 33 5.93 3.11 19.90
N VAL A 34 6.55 4.26 19.72
CA VAL A 34 7.88 4.56 20.24
C VAL A 34 7.97 5.97 20.80
N THR A 35 8.89 6.15 21.73
CA THR A 35 9.28 7.47 22.24
C THR A 35 10.53 7.95 21.52
N HIS A 36 10.49 9.15 20.91
CA HIS A 36 11.64 9.76 20.24
C HIS A 36 11.69 11.27 20.53
N GLN A 37 12.81 11.78 21.07
CA GLN A 37 13.01 13.21 21.35
C GLN A 37 11.85 13.89 22.13
N GLY A 38 11.28 13.21 23.13
CA GLY A 38 10.20 13.74 23.96
C GLY A 38 8.79 13.68 23.33
N GLY A 39 8.66 13.14 22.10
CA GLY A 39 7.37 12.85 21.48
C GLY A 39 7.06 11.36 21.46
N ASP A 40 5.78 11.02 21.58
CA ASP A 40 5.27 9.68 21.33
C ASP A 40 4.79 9.58 19.89
N TYR A 41 5.22 8.53 19.20
CA TYR A 41 4.93 8.32 17.79
C TYR A 41 4.40 6.92 17.57
N GLN A 42 3.47 6.80 16.62
CA GLN A 42 2.96 5.54 16.12
C GLN A 42 3.36 5.42 14.65
N SER A 43 3.96 4.31 14.26
CA SER A 43 4.18 4.01 12.85
C SER A 43 2.83 3.87 12.14
N GLN A 44 2.62 4.60 11.06
CA GLN A 44 1.36 4.56 10.28
C GLN A 44 1.31 3.33 9.38
N TRP A 45 2.50 2.91 8.93
CA TRP A 45 2.77 1.67 8.22
C TRP A 45 4.18 1.20 8.63
N TYR A 46 4.79 0.31 7.85
CA TYR A 46 6.12 -0.22 8.15
C TYR A 46 7.20 0.88 8.09
N ALA A 47 7.84 1.18 9.22
CA ALA A 47 9.03 2.02 9.28
C ALA A 47 10.28 1.16 9.16
N ASN A 48 11.08 1.40 8.13
CA ASN A 48 12.36 0.76 7.93
C ASN A 48 13.36 1.21 9.02
N PRO A 49 14.37 0.38 9.33
CA PRO A 49 15.51 0.83 10.13
C PRO A 49 16.10 2.11 9.53
N GLY A 50 16.23 3.16 10.34
CA GLY A 50 16.77 4.46 9.92
C GLY A 50 15.71 5.52 9.60
N GLU A 51 14.45 5.13 9.38
CA GLU A 51 13.34 6.07 9.19
C GLU A 51 12.91 6.64 10.54
N LYS A 52 13.36 7.86 10.86
CA LYS A 52 13.18 8.47 12.18
C LYS A 52 11.80 9.12 12.31
N PRO A 53 11.19 9.08 13.51
CA PRO A 53 10.03 9.92 13.80
C PRO A 53 10.39 11.39 13.69
N ASN A 54 9.83 12.10 12.69
CA ASN A 54 10.08 13.52 12.47
C ASN A 54 8.85 14.38 12.83
N ALA A 55 8.99 15.26 13.82
CA ALA A 55 7.90 16.14 14.28
C ALA A 55 7.55 17.28 13.29
N SER A 56 8.39 17.55 12.29
CA SER A 56 8.28 18.72 11.42
C SER A 56 8.07 18.33 9.96
N VAL A 57 6.84 17.99 9.62
CA VAL A 57 6.35 17.90 8.23
C VAL A 57 4.99 18.59 8.15
N ALA A 58 4.70 19.23 7.00
CA ALA A 58 3.48 20.03 6.84
C ALA A 58 2.22 19.14 6.82
N HIS A 59 2.38 17.87 6.44
CA HIS A 59 1.29 16.93 6.27
C HIS A 59 1.64 15.50 6.70
N ILE A 60 0.64 14.78 7.22
CA ILE A 60 0.80 13.50 7.92
C ILE A 60 1.21 12.32 7.02
N TRP A 61 1.04 12.41 5.70
CA TRP A 61 1.45 11.37 4.75
C TRP A 61 2.93 11.45 4.33
N GLU A 62 3.64 12.52 4.68
CA GLU A 62 5.08 12.70 4.41
C GLU A 62 5.97 11.95 5.42
N ASN A 63 5.36 11.31 6.41
CA ASN A 63 6.08 10.68 7.51
C ASN A 63 5.51 9.30 7.83
N VAL A 64 6.38 8.28 7.86
CA VAL A 64 6.03 6.93 8.30
C VAL A 64 5.55 6.89 9.75
N TRP A 65 5.89 7.92 10.52
CA TRP A 65 5.54 8.10 11.92
C TRP A 65 4.50 9.19 12.11
N LYS A 66 3.37 8.84 12.72
CA LYS A 66 2.37 9.78 13.21
C LYS A 66 2.71 10.14 14.65
N LYS A 67 2.85 11.43 14.96
CA LYS A 67 2.91 11.88 16.35
C LYS A 67 1.55 11.62 17.00
N ILE A 68 1.55 10.88 18.10
CA ILE A 68 0.34 10.51 18.86
C ILE A 68 0.29 11.15 20.25
N GLY A 69 1.38 11.78 20.68
CA GLY A 69 1.43 12.48 21.96
C GLY A 69 2.77 13.14 22.23
N THR A 70 2.88 13.71 23.42
CA THR A 70 4.15 14.18 24.01
C THR A 70 4.40 13.33 25.25
N SER A 71 5.61 12.78 25.34
CA SER A 71 6.04 12.05 26.53
C SER A 71 6.30 13.06 27.62
N THR A 72 5.57 13.00 28.73
CA THR A 72 5.90 13.73 29.94
C THR A 72 7.04 12.99 30.64
N ASP A 73 8.28 13.38 30.37
CA ASP A 73 9.36 13.16 31.34
C ASP A 73 8.97 13.95 32.61
N PRO A 74 8.92 13.34 33.80
CA PRO A 74 8.39 13.99 34.99
C PRO A 74 9.48 14.89 35.57
N ASP A 75 9.64 16.07 34.99
CA ASP A 75 10.27 17.19 35.66
C ASP A 75 9.67 18.49 35.11
N THR A 76 8.46 18.81 35.57
CA THR A 76 8.01 20.18 35.87
C THR A 76 6.64 20.13 36.55
N ASP A 77 6.58 20.82 37.68
CA ASP A 77 5.56 20.87 38.72
C ASP A 77 4.21 21.47 38.26
N PRO A 78 3.04 20.90 38.61
CA PRO A 78 1.74 21.50 38.32
C PRO A 78 1.31 22.44 39.45
N THR A 79 0.95 23.68 39.11
CA THR A 79 0.22 24.55 40.04
C THR A 79 -1.29 24.45 39.78
N PRO A 80 -2.12 24.25 40.82
CA PRO A 80 -3.57 24.11 40.68
C PRO A 80 -4.30 25.44 40.90
N GLY A 81 -5.39 25.66 40.17
CA GLY A 81 -6.38 26.71 40.45
C GLY A 81 -7.80 26.14 40.43
N PRO A 82 -8.71 26.58 41.33
CA PRO A 82 -9.91 25.85 41.70
C PRO A 82 -11.18 26.26 40.93
N ASP A 83 -12.21 25.49 41.22
CA ASP A 83 -13.54 25.26 40.64
C ASP A 83 -14.58 26.41 40.94
N PRO A 84 -15.91 26.19 40.88
CA PRO A 84 -16.89 26.73 39.93
C PRO A 84 -17.90 27.73 40.56
N ASP A 85 -18.88 28.22 39.78
CA ASP A 85 -20.25 28.58 40.25
C ASP A 85 -21.15 28.87 39.02
N THR A 86 -22.29 28.17 38.78
CA THR A 86 -23.67 28.35 39.32
C THR A 86 -24.25 29.75 39.01
N ASP A 87 -25.49 30.00 38.54
CA ASP A 87 -26.79 29.29 38.46
C ASP A 87 -27.70 30.02 37.39
N PRO A 88 -29.07 30.05 37.40
CA PRO A 88 -29.92 29.65 36.25
C PRO A 88 -30.93 30.73 35.78
N ASP A 89 -31.81 30.38 34.82
CA ASP A 89 -33.25 30.76 34.65
C ASP A 89 -33.66 30.72 33.16
N THR A 90 -34.53 29.81 32.69
CA THR A 90 -36.02 29.75 32.72
C THR A 90 -36.73 30.80 31.83
N ASP A 91 -37.42 30.36 30.76
CA ASP A 91 -38.90 30.27 30.64
C ASP A 91 -39.30 29.66 29.25
N PRO A 92 -40.58 29.28 28.97
CA PRO A 92 -40.91 28.12 28.16
C PRO A 92 -41.65 28.54 26.88
N ASP A 93 -41.87 27.62 25.95
CA ASP A 93 -43.09 27.69 25.13
C ASP A 93 -43.50 26.29 24.65
N THR A 94 -44.80 26.07 24.63
CA THR A 94 -45.45 24.76 24.69
C THR A 94 -45.92 24.22 23.33
N ASP A 95 -45.64 22.92 23.11
CA ASP A 95 -46.43 21.83 22.46
C ASP A 95 -46.66 21.84 20.91
N PRO A 96 -46.77 20.68 20.20
CA PRO A 96 -47.53 19.48 20.57
C PRO A 96 -46.73 18.19 20.71
N THR A 97 -47.11 17.40 21.72
CA THR A 97 -46.69 16.04 22.04
C THR A 97 -46.95 15.03 20.92
N PRO A 98 -45.94 14.25 20.49
CA PRO A 98 -46.13 12.90 19.96
C PRO A 98 -45.88 11.88 21.08
N GLY A 99 -46.59 10.76 21.07
CA GLY A 99 -46.67 9.78 22.16
C GLY A 99 -45.32 9.25 22.70
N PRO A 100 -45.34 8.56 23.86
CA PRO A 100 -44.12 8.17 24.55
C PRO A 100 -43.32 7.20 23.68
N SER A 101 -42.16 7.67 23.22
CA SER A 101 -41.08 6.79 22.81
C SER A 101 -40.64 5.96 24.03
N ASP A 102 -40.35 4.67 23.80
CA ASP A 102 -39.81 3.79 24.84
C ASP A 102 -38.34 4.14 25.20
N TYR A 103 -37.74 5.14 24.55
CA TYR A 103 -36.34 5.53 24.69
C TYR A 103 -36.15 6.82 25.52
N PRO A 104 -35.04 6.93 26.28
CA PRO A 104 -34.74 8.13 27.07
C PRO A 104 -34.64 9.40 26.24
N GLN A 105 -35.10 10.55 26.77
CA GLN A 105 -34.92 11.84 26.10
C GLN A 105 -33.44 12.22 25.99
N TYR A 106 -33.07 12.88 24.89
CA TYR A 106 -31.74 13.47 24.70
C TYR A 106 -31.47 14.53 25.79
N GLN A 107 -30.23 14.56 26.26
CA GLN A 107 -29.72 15.44 27.30
C GLN A 107 -28.40 16.04 26.80
N SER A 108 -28.37 17.36 26.74
CA SER A 108 -27.16 18.13 26.43
C SER A 108 -26.05 17.79 27.45
N GLY A 109 -24.82 17.60 26.97
CA GLY A 109 -23.65 17.31 27.81
C GLY A 109 -23.55 15.88 28.35
N LYS A 110 -24.52 15.00 28.07
CA LYS A 110 -24.43 13.58 28.42
C LYS A 110 -23.47 12.85 27.49
N HIS A 111 -22.67 11.94 28.05
CA HIS A 111 -21.90 10.99 27.25
C HIS A 111 -22.78 9.83 26.77
N TYR A 112 -22.79 9.64 25.45
CA TYR A 112 -23.55 8.60 24.76
C TYR A 112 -22.62 7.56 24.16
N LYS A 113 -23.02 6.29 24.26
CA LYS A 113 -22.29 5.18 23.64
C LYS A 113 -22.82 4.91 22.25
N MET A 114 -21.95 4.41 21.36
CA MET A 114 -22.38 3.92 20.06
C MET A 114 -23.47 2.86 20.22
N GLY A 115 -24.55 2.98 19.46
CA GLY A 115 -25.73 2.13 19.52
C GLY A 115 -26.79 2.56 20.54
N GLU A 116 -26.51 3.54 21.42
CA GLU A 116 -27.49 4.07 22.39
C GLU A 116 -28.59 4.85 21.66
N ILE A 117 -29.84 4.63 22.05
CA ILE A 117 -31.02 5.22 21.40
C ILE A 117 -31.63 6.26 22.33
N VAL A 118 -31.88 7.46 21.80
CA VAL A 118 -32.51 8.57 22.51
C VAL A 118 -33.66 9.14 21.71
N SER A 119 -34.65 9.67 22.40
CA SER A 119 -35.73 10.42 21.78
C SER A 119 -35.42 11.91 21.82
N ASN A 120 -35.64 12.62 20.71
CA ASN A 120 -35.54 14.08 20.67
C ASN A 120 -36.56 14.65 19.67
N LYS A 121 -37.24 15.75 20.03
CA LYS A 121 -38.23 16.42 19.16
C LYS A 121 -39.22 15.45 18.49
N GLY A 122 -39.69 14.43 19.22
CA GLY A 122 -40.70 13.50 18.73
C GLY A 122 -40.21 12.38 17.80
N LYS A 123 -38.89 12.19 17.67
CA LYS A 123 -38.29 11.08 16.90
C LYS A 123 -37.23 10.38 17.74
N ASP A 124 -36.94 9.13 17.40
CA ASP A 124 -35.89 8.35 18.06
C ASP A 124 -34.64 8.34 17.20
N TYR A 125 -33.48 8.36 17.84
CA TYR A 125 -32.18 8.46 17.20
C TYR A 125 -31.20 7.51 17.85
N GLN A 126 -30.48 6.74 17.05
CA GLN A 126 -29.42 5.84 17.48
C GLN A 126 -28.05 6.50 17.27
N CYS A 127 -27.23 6.52 18.31
CA CYS A 127 -25.87 7.05 18.25
C CYS A 127 -24.98 6.19 17.33
N GLN A 128 -24.34 6.81 16.35
CA GLN A 128 -23.44 6.16 15.39
C GLN A 128 -21.96 6.36 15.75
N VAL A 129 -21.61 7.49 16.34
CA VAL A 129 -20.23 7.83 16.73
C VAL A 129 -20.23 8.43 18.12
N ALA A 130 -19.85 7.63 19.13
CA ALA A 130 -19.94 7.99 20.55
C ALA A 130 -19.37 9.38 20.89
N ASN A 131 -18.20 9.74 20.33
CA ASN A 131 -17.57 11.03 20.56
C ASN A 131 -18.38 12.20 20.00
N TRP A 132 -19.06 12.02 18.88
CA TRP A 132 -19.89 13.08 18.27
C TRP A 132 -21.28 13.13 18.89
N CYS A 133 -21.86 11.99 19.25
CA CYS A 133 -23.11 11.95 20.02
C CYS A 133 -22.99 12.68 21.36
N SER A 134 -21.80 12.60 21.96
CA SER A 134 -21.45 13.29 23.21
C SER A 134 -20.85 14.69 22.98
N GLY A 135 -20.86 15.17 21.74
CA GLY A 135 -20.23 16.43 21.34
C GLY A 135 -21.12 17.65 21.59
N GLU A 136 -20.62 18.80 21.15
CA GLU A 136 -21.30 20.10 21.29
C GLU A 136 -22.72 20.07 20.70
N PRO A 137 -23.78 20.34 21.48
CA PRO A 137 -25.18 20.22 21.06
C PRO A 137 -25.52 21.05 19.82
N SER A 138 -24.97 22.27 19.70
CA SER A 138 -25.21 23.10 18.53
C SER A 138 -24.75 22.45 17.22
N ALA A 139 -23.76 21.56 17.28
CA ALA A 139 -23.32 20.75 16.15
C ALA A 139 -24.03 19.40 16.08
N TYR A 140 -24.15 18.67 17.19
CA TYR A 140 -24.48 17.25 17.16
C TYR A 140 -25.77 16.84 17.86
N ALA A 141 -26.59 17.76 18.37
CA ALA A 141 -27.86 17.39 18.99
C ALA A 141 -28.76 16.63 17.99
N PRO A 142 -29.27 15.43 18.32
CA PRO A 142 -29.98 14.55 17.37
C PRO A 142 -31.22 15.23 16.80
N GLY A 143 -31.27 15.43 15.48
CA GLY A 143 -32.39 16.09 14.80
C GLY A 143 -32.44 17.61 14.95
N ASP A 144 -31.39 18.26 15.48
CA ASP A 144 -31.36 19.70 15.73
C ASP A 144 -30.02 20.38 15.38
N GLY A 145 -28.91 19.78 15.78
CA GLY A 145 -27.58 20.34 15.52
C GLY A 145 -27.23 20.34 14.03
N TRP A 146 -26.48 21.33 13.54
CA TRP A 146 -26.21 21.48 12.11
C TRP A 146 -25.45 20.29 11.46
N ALA A 147 -24.80 19.44 12.27
CA ALA A 147 -24.07 18.24 11.88
C ALA A 147 -24.64 16.95 12.53
N TRP A 148 -25.88 16.97 13.02
CA TRP A 148 -26.44 15.87 13.82
C TRP A 148 -26.41 14.52 13.09
N GLU A 149 -26.56 14.51 11.76
CA GLU A 149 -26.54 13.29 10.91
C GLU A 149 -25.18 12.59 10.87
N SER A 150 -24.11 13.27 11.29
CA SER A 150 -22.79 12.64 11.45
C SER A 150 -22.71 11.83 12.74
N ALA A 151 -23.42 12.26 13.79
CA ALA A 151 -23.42 11.66 15.11
C ALA A 151 -24.52 10.62 15.29
N TRP A 152 -25.70 10.83 14.72
CA TRP A 152 -26.90 10.04 14.97
C TRP A 152 -27.60 9.59 13.68
N SER A 153 -28.35 8.50 13.76
CA SER A 153 -29.30 8.06 12.73
C SER A 153 -30.71 7.99 13.31
N LEU A 154 -31.76 8.18 12.51
CA LEU A 154 -33.14 7.94 12.96
C LEU A 154 -33.34 6.44 13.28
N HIS A 155 -33.90 6.15 14.45
CA HIS A 155 -34.24 4.81 14.92
C HIS A 155 -35.71 4.50 14.63
N GLY A 156 -36.03 3.24 14.30
CA GLY A 156 -37.42 2.80 14.06
C GLY A 156 -38.02 3.17 12.69
N LEU A 157 -37.34 3.99 11.88
CA LEU A 157 -37.62 4.06 10.45
C LEU A 157 -36.86 2.92 9.76
N ALA A 158 -37.55 2.18 8.89
CA ALA A 158 -36.85 1.37 7.89
C ALA A 158 -35.80 2.27 7.22
N PRO A 159 -34.58 1.79 6.91
CA PRO A 159 -33.60 2.60 6.21
C PRO A 159 -34.30 3.27 5.03
N GLU A 160 -34.22 4.60 4.97
CA GLU A 160 -34.65 5.41 3.82
C GLU A 160 -34.41 4.58 2.57
N PRO A 161 -35.40 4.37 1.67
CA PRO A 161 -35.16 3.54 0.50
C PRO A 161 -33.92 4.10 -0.19
N GLY A 162 -32.90 3.24 -0.20
CA GLY A 162 -31.55 3.56 -0.62
C GLY A 162 -31.56 4.30 -1.93
N MET A 163 -30.57 5.16 -2.17
CA MET A 163 -30.40 5.66 -3.53
C MET A 163 -30.32 4.45 -4.47
N GLU A 164 -31.21 4.43 -5.46
CA GLU A 164 -31.20 3.39 -6.47
C GLU A 164 -30.25 3.81 -7.58
N LEU A 165 -29.17 3.06 -7.75
CA LEU A 165 -28.24 3.20 -8.87
C LEU A 165 -28.42 2.01 -9.81
N THR A 166 -28.08 2.18 -11.08
CA THR A 166 -28.00 1.05 -12.02
C THR A 166 -26.55 0.62 -12.20
N GLN A 167 -26.31 -0.68 -12.36
CA GLN A 167 -24.98 -1.21 -12.66
C GLN A 167 -24.45 -0.61 -13.96
N LYS A 168 -25.34 -0.35 -14.94
CA LYS A 168 -25.01 0.37 -16.16
C LYS A 168 -24.43 1.77 -15.88
N ALA A 169 -25.10 2.58 -15.05
CA ALA A 169 -24.60 3.93 -14.73
C ALA A 169 -23.27 3.90 -13.97
N LEU A 170 -23.07 2.92 -13.09
CA LEU A 170 -21.79 2.73 -12.40
C LEU A 170 -20.67 2.36 -13.36
N ASN A 171 -20.92 1.44 -14.31
CA ASN A 171 -19.96 1.05 -15.33
C ASN A 171 -19.61 2.23 -16.25
N GLU A 172 -20.62 2.99 -16.72
CA GLU A 172 -20.41 4.17 -17.57
C GLU A 172 -19.57 5.24 -16.86
N ARG A 173 -19.79 5.43 -15.55
CA ARG A 173 -18.99 6.36 -14.75
C ARG A 173 -17.57 5.88 -14.52
N GLU A 174 -17.37 4.59 -14.25
CA GLU A 174 -16.03 3.99 -14.14
C GLU A 174 -15.25 4.13 -15.46
N ASP A 175 -15.90 3.83 -16.58
CA ASP A 175 -15.31 3.98 -17.91
C ASP A 175 -14.97 5.46 -18.19
N ALA A 176 -15.87 6.40 -17.89
CA ALA A 176 -15.63 7.83 -18.07
C ALA A 176 -14.44 8.35 -17.23
N LEU A 177 -14.34 7.94 -15.98
CA LEU A 177 -13.28 8.38 -15.06
C LEU A 177 -11.93 7.71 -15.35
N THR A 178 -11.92 6.55 -16.02
CA THR A 178 -10.68 5.81 -16.33
C THR A 178 -10.24 5.88 -17.79
N ASN A 179 -10.99 6.56 -18.66
CA ASN A 179 -10.65 6.76 -20.06
C ASN A 179 -9.72 7.97 -20.30
N THR A 180 -8.73 8.17 -19.42
CA THR A 180 -7.65 9.13 -19.65
C THR A 180 -6.52 8.46 -20.42
N SER A 181 -5.77 9.21 -21.22
CA SER A 181 -4.64 8.66 -22.01
C SER A 181 -3.62 7.94 -21.11
N GLN A 182 -3.36 8.48 -19.93
CA GLN A 182 -2.44 7.91 -18.93
C GLN A 182 -2.97 6.59 -18.37
N LEU A 183 -4.22 6.54 -17.89
CA LEU A 183 -4.80 5.30 -17.34
C LEU A 183 -4.98 4.22 -18.41
N VAL A 184 -5.36 4.60 -19.63
CA VAL A 184 -5.46 3.66 -20.76
C VAL A 184 -4.08 3.06 -21.07
N ALA A 185 -3.02 3.87 -21.08
CA ALA A 185 -1.65 3.40 -21.31
C ALA A 185 -1.19 2.45 -20.18
N VAL A 186 -1.45 2.79 -18.92
CA VAL A 186 -1.12 1.91 -17.79
C VAL A 186 -1.90 0.60 -17.84
N LYS A 187 -3.22 0.64 -18.04
CA LYS A 187 -4.07 -0.55 -18.17
C LYS A 187 -3.62 -1.44 -19.32
N LYS A 188 -3.05 -0.86 -20.39
CA LYS A 188 -2.46 -1.60 -21.50
C LYS A 188 -1.12 -2.23 -21.11
N ALA A 189 -0.24 -1.49 -20.44
CA ALA A 189 1.08 -1.95 -20.01
C ALA A 189 1.01 -3.12 -19.03
N ILE A 190 0.05 -3.10 -18.09
CA ILE A 190 -0.06 -4.13 -17.04
C ILE A 190 -0.86 -5.37 -17.46
N ARG A 191 -1.32 -5.44 -18.72
CA ARG A 191 -2.08 -6.61 -19.21
C ARG A 191 -1.25 -7.87 -19.04
N THR A 192 -1.94 -8.96 -18.72
CA THR A 192 -1.32 -10.26 -18.61
C THR A 192 -1.84 -11.25 -19.63
N LEU A 193 -0.98 -12.19 -20.04
CA LEU A 193 -1.38 -13.37 -20.79
C LEU A 193 -2.08 -14.36 -19.85
N SER A 194 -3.05 -15.14 -20.35
CA SER A 194 -3.73 -16.15 -19.54
C SER A 194 -2.75 -17.26 -19.11
N ASN A 195 -2.97 -17.85 -17.93
CA ASN A 195 -2.04 -18.84 -17.39
C ASN A 195 -1.98 -20.11 -18.26
N GLU A 196 -3.08 -20.48 -18.91
CA GLU A 196 -3.13 -21.63 -19.84
C GLU A 196 -2.18 -21.43 -21.03
N LYS A 197 -2.09 -20.20 -21.54
CA LYS A 197 -1.15 -19.85 -22.62
C LYS A 197 0.28 -19.72 -22.11
N VAL A 198 0.47 -19.20 -20.89
CA VAL A 198 1.80 -19.11 -20.28
C VAL A 198 2.40 -20.50 -20.09
N GLU A 199 1.62 -21.48 -19.61
CA GLU A 199 2.12 -22.84 -19.41
C GLU A 199 2.49 -23.57 -20.72
N GLN A 200 2.05 -23.07 -21.87
CA GLN A 200 2.41 -23.60 -23.19
C GLN A 200 3.75 -23.06 -23.72
N ILE A 201 4.30 -21.99 -23.10
CA ILE A 201 5.57 -21.39 -23.52
C ILE A 201 6.70 -22.36 -23.22
N LYS A 202 7.51 -22.62 -24.25
CA LYS A 202 8.72 -23.46 -24.18
C LYS A 202 9.84 -22.82 -25.01
N PRO A 203 11.11 -23.04 -24.64
CA PRO A 203 12.24 -22.60 -25.45
C PRO A 203 12.13 -23.07 -26.92
N GLY A 204 12.23 -22.14 -27.86
CA GLY A 204 12.20 -22.35 -29.30
C GLY A 204 10.82 -22.67 -29.89
N ALA A 205 9.74 -22.59 -29.11
CA ALA A 205 8.42 -22.96 -29.61
C ALA A 205 7.87 -21.94 -30.62
N ALA A 206 7.42 -22.42 -31.78
CA ALA A 206 6.96 -21.56 -32.88
C ALA A 206 5.73 -20.69 -32.51
N ASN A 207 4.93 -21.14 -31.55
CA ASN A 207 3.75 -20.43 -31.04
C ASN A 207 4.06 -19.50 -29.85
N ASN A 208 5.33 -19.31 -29.47
CA ASN A 208 5.69 -18.33 -28.45
C ASN A 208 5.18 -16.91 -28.82
N PRO A 209 4.73 -16.12 -27.84
CA PRO A 209 4.43 -14.70 -28.04
C PRO A 209 5.61 -13.92 -28.65
N SER A 210 5.34 -12.82 -29.35
CA SER A 210 6.39 -12.02 -30.02
C SER A 210 7.45 -11.51 -29.05
N ASN A 211 7.04 -11.04 -27.88
CA ASN A 211 7.95 -10.56 -26.86
C ASN A 211 8.87 -11.66 -26.29
N VAL A 212 8.34 -12.88 -26.16
CA VAL A 212 9.14 -14.07 -25.78
C VAL A 212 10.16 -14.38 -26.86
N LYS A 213 9.74 -14.43 -28.14
CA LYS A 213 10.65 -14.68 -29.28
C LYS A 213 11.80 -13.67 -29.34
N ARG A 214 11.51 -12.38 -29.15
CA ARG A 214 12.55 -11.34 -29.05
C ARG A 214 13.53 -11.63 -27.91
N VAL A 215 13.03 -12.03 -26.73
CA VAL A 215 13.91 -12.40 -25.61
C VAL A 215 14.76 -13.62 -25.95
N GLU A 216 14.22 -14.62 -26.64
CA GLU A 216 14.97 -15.81 -27.06
C GLU A 216 16.13 -15.49 -28.02
N GLU A 217 15.96 -14.49 -28.89
CA GLU A 217 17.01 -14.00 -29.78
C GLU A 217 18.13 -13.28 -29.02
N LEU A 218 17.79 -12.57 -27.94
CA LEU A 218 18.73 -11.78 -27.15
C LEU A 218 19.45 -12.60 -26.06
N VAL A 219 18.72 -13.49 -25.41
CA VAL A 219 19.15 -14.34 -24.28
C VAL A 219 18.83 -15.78 -24.61
N THR A 220 19.76 -16.49 -25.24
CA THR A 220 19.63 -17.94 -25.44
C THR A 220 19.74 -18.68 -24.10
N ALA A 221 19.36 -19.96 -24.07
CA ALA A 221 19.57 -20.81 -22.88
C ALA A 221 21.06 -20.88 -22.45
N GLU A 222 21.99 -20.83 -23.42
CA GLU A 222 23.43 -20.77 -23.17
C GLU A 222 23.84 -19.45 -22.50
N LYS A 223 23.33 -18.31 -23.00
CA LYS A 223 23.54 -17.01 -22.34
C LYS A 223 22.94 -16.97 -20.96
N TRP A 224 21.75 -17.54 -20.76
CA TRP A 224 21.13 -17.66 -19.44
C TRP A 224 22.04 -18.41 -18.46
N ASN A 225 22.61 -19.55 -18.88
CA ASN A 225 23.57 -20.30 -18.07
C ASN A 225 24.87 -19.53 -17.81
N THR A 226 25.30 -18.68 -18.75
CA THR A 226 26.48 -17.81 -18.59
C THR A 226 26.22 -16.64 -17.65
N PHE A 227 25.02 -16.06 -17.71
CA PHE A 227 24.63 -14.92 -16.88
C PHE A 227 24.34 -15.32 -15.45
N PHE A 228 23.82 -16.53 -15.23
CA PHE A 228 23.41 -17.02 -13.91
C PHE A 228 23.88 -18.47 -13.67
N PRO A 229 25.20 -18.74 -13.68
CA PRO A 229 25.78 -20.08 -13.54
C PRO A 229 25.51 -20.73 -12.17
N HIS A 230 25.39 -19.95 -11.10
CA HIS A 230 25.18 -20.45 -9.74
C HIS A 230 23.75 -20.26 -9.21
N ARG A 231 22.80 -19.95 -10.10
CA ARG A 231 21.40 -19.76 -9.71
C ARG A 231 20.80 -20.99 -9.05
N ASP A 232 19.79 -20.77 -8.21
CA ASP A 232 18.95 -21.85 -7.70
C ASP A 232 18.28 -22.62 -8.87
N PRO A 233 18.23 -23.97 -8.83
CA PRO A 233 17.60 -24.76 -9.88
C PRO A 233 16.14 -24.41 -10.20
N ALA A 234 15.39 -23.78 -9.27
CA ALA A 234 14.03 -23.30 -9.51
C ALA A 234 13.97 -22.18 -10.57
N TYR A 235 15.05 -21.43 -10.75
CA TYR A 235 15.17 -20.40 -11.79
C TYR A 235 15.59 -21.02 -13.13
N THR A 236 14.65 -21.68 -13.79
CA THR A 236 14.88 -22.26 -15.12
C THR A 236 14.72 -21.21 -16.22
N TYR A 237 15.42 -21.41 -17.34
CA TYR A 237 15.25 -20.59 -18.53
C TYR A 237 13.81 -20.65 -19.08
N GLU A 238 13.16 -21.82 -19.02
CA GLU A 238 11.73 -21.94 -19.37
C GLU A 238 10.84 -21.07 -18.46
N ASN A 239 11.08 -21.08 -17.15
CA ASN A 239 10.35 -20.23 -16.20
C ASN A 239 10.58 -18.73 -16.47
N PHE A 240 11.78 -18.35 -16.89
CA PHE A 240 12.06 -16.99 -17.36
C PHE A 240 11.21 -16.63 -18.57
N LEU A 241 11.17 -17.47 -19.61
CA LEU A 241 10.34 -17.22 -20.80
C LEU A 241 8.83 -17.20 -20.47
N LYS A 242 8.35 -18.07 -19.57
CA LYS A 242 6.97 -18.03 -19.07
C LYS A 242 6.65 -16.71 -18.39
N ALA A 243 7.56 -16.24 -17.53
CA ALA A 243 7.42 -14.96 -16.85
C ALA A 243 7.41 -13.77 -17.83
N VAL A 244 8.28 -13.77 -18.85
CA VAL A 244 8.26 -12.78 -19.94
C VAL A 244 6.93 -12.81 -20.69
N GLY A 245 6.45 -13.99 -21.08
CA GLY A 245 5.20 -14.15 -21.81
C GLY A 245 3.96 -13.75 -21.00
N LYS A 246 4.01 -13.87 -19.66
CA LYS A 246 2.94 -13.38 -18.78
C LYS A 246 2.71 -11.88 -18.93
N PHE A 247 3.74 -11.09 -19.23
CA PHE A 247 3.67 -9.63 -19.34
C PHE A 247 4.07 -9.14 -20.74
N PRO A 248 3.11 -9.03 -21.68
CA PRO A 248 3.41 -8.69 -23.08
C PRO A 248 4.10 -7.35 -23.29
N VAL A 249 4.00 -6.40 -22.36
CA VAL A 249 4.69 -5.10 -22.44
C VAL A 249 6.21 -5.24 -22.39
N LEU A 250 6.71 -6.26 -21.67
CA LEU A 250 8.13 -6.47 -21.51
C LEU A 250 8.71 -6.94 -22.84
N CYS A 251 9.63 -6.17 -23.41
CA CYS A 251 10.17 -6.43 -24.75
C CYS A 251 9.11 -6.45 -25.85
N ALA A 252 8.04 -5.66 -25.70
CA ALA A 252 7.02 -5.48 -26.72
C ALA A 252 7.56 -4.84 -28.00
N ASP A 253 6.83 -5.03 -29.10
CA ASP A 253 7.02 -4.24 -30.31
C ASP A 253 6.71 -2.76 -30.03
N SER A 254 7.45 -1.84 -30.63
CA SER A 254 7.14 -0.41 -30.50
C SER A 254 6.01 -0.01 -31.43
N GLU A 255 5.01 0.66 -30.88
CA GLU A 255 3.89 1.21 -31.66
C GLU A 255 4.25 2.55 -32.34
N ASN A 256 5.34 3.19 -31.89
CA ASN A 256 5.73 4.55 -32.30
C ASN A 256 7.09 4.58 -33.00
N GLY A 257 7.55 3.45 -33.54
CA GLY A 257 8.81 3.35 -34.28
C GLY A 257 10.08 3.49 -33.44
N GLN A 258 9.99 3.32 -32.11
CA GLN A 258 11.17 3.23 -31.26
C GLN A 258 11.92 1.90 -31.52
N ASP A 259 13.22 1.88 -31.22
CA ASP A 259 14.04 0.67 -31.28
C ASP A 259 13.61 -0.32 -30.19
N ALA A 260 12.70 -1.23 -30.54
CA ALA A 260 12.17 -2.24 -29.62
C ALA A 260 13.25 -3.20 -29.10
N ASP A 261 14.25 -3.52 -29.93
CA ASP A 261 15.35 -4.39 -29.53
C ASP A 261 16.30 -3.67 -28.59
N GLY A 262 16.62 -2.41 -28.88
CA GLY A 262 17.41 -1.55 -27.98
C GLY A 262 16.75 -1.35 -26.62
N ILE A 263 15.43 -1.08 -26.60
CA ILE A 263 14.65 -0.98 -25.36
C ILE A 263 14.67 -2.33 -24.63
N CYS A 264 14.40 -3.44 -25.31
CA CYS A 264 14.41 -4.76 -24.69
C CYS A 264 15.78 -5.10 -24.07
N LYS A 265 16.88 -4.85 -24.78
CA LYS A 265 18.24 -5.02 -24.26
C LYS A 265 18.48 -4.20 -22.99
N LYS A 266 18.06 -2.93 -22.97
CA LYS A 266 18.20 -2.05 -21.80
C LYS A 266 17.31 -2.49 -20.63
N THR A 267 16.08 -2.91 -20.91
CA THR A 267 15.16 -3.50 -19.94
C THR A 267 15.74 -4.76 -19.30
N LEU A 268 16.26 -5.70 -20.10
CA LEU A 268 16.89 -6.93 -19.61
C LEU A 268 18.14 -6.62 -18.79
N ALA A 269 19.01 -5.72 -19.26
CA ALA A 269 20.22 -5.32 -18.52
C ALA A 269 19.88 -4.73 -17.14
N THR A 270 18.88 -3.85 -17.11
CA THR A 270 18.39 -3.21 -15.87
C THR A 270 17.82 -4.24 -14.91
N MET A 271 16.94 -5.11 -15.41
CA MET A 271 16.26 -6.13 -14.62
C MET A 271 17.25 -7.16 -14.06
N PHE A 272 18.18 -7.64 -14.87
CA PHE A 272 19.18 -8.62 -14.43
C PHE A 272 20.15 -8.03 -13.41
N ALA A 273 20.56 -6.78 -13.57
CA ALA A 273 21.37 -6.09 -12.56
C ALA A 273 20.68 -6.04 -11.19
N HIS A 274 19.37 -5.78 -11.19
CA HIS A 274 18.60 -5.82 -9.96
C HIS A 274 18.41 -7.25 -9.43
N PHE A 275 18.22 -8.27 -10.27
CA PHE A 275 18.17 -9.67 -9.81
C PHE A 275 19.43 -10.05 -9.05
N VAL A 276 20.60 -9.65 -9.57
CA VAL A 276 21.86 -9.90 -8.87
C VAL A 276 21.88 -9.23 -7.50
N GLN A 277 21.47 -7.95 -7.40
CA GLN A 277 21.44 -7.26 -6.11
C GLN A 277 20.43 -7.83 -5.10
N GLU A 278 19.27 -8.31 -5.57
CA GLU A 278 18.23 -8.83 -4.67
C GLU A 278 18.47 -10.27 -4.22
N THR A 279 19.12 -11.09 -5.06
CA THR A 279 19.15 -12.55 -4.89
C THR A 279 20.51 -13.18 -5.09
N GLY A 280 21.55 -12.38 -5.29
CA GLY A 280 22.88 -12.89 -5.56
C GLY A 280 23.61 -13.40 -4.33
N GLU A 281 24.67 -14.17 -4.55
CA GLU A 281 25.58 -14.61 -3.47
C GLU A 281 26.35 -13.44 -2.84
N HIS A 282 26.68 -12.42 -3.65
CA HIS A 282 27.58 -11.32 -3.27
C HIS A 282 28.93 -11.79 -2.71
N ALA A 283 29.39 -12.94 -3.19
CA ALA A 283 30.65 -13.54 -2.78
C ALA A 283 31.82 -12.79 -3.44
N ASN A 284 32.71 -12.23 -2.62
CA ASN A 284 33.96 -11.63 -3.09
C ASN A 284 34.95 -12.67 -3.64
N GLN A 285 34.85 -13.91 -3.18
CA GLN A 285 35.68 -15.04 -3.61
C GLN A 285 34.78 -16.11 -4.23
N SER A 286 34.64 -16.07 -5.55
CA SER A 286 33.84 -17.00 -6.34
C SER A 286 34.58 -17.32 -7.63
N ASP A 287 34.28 -18.46 -8.25
CA ASP A 287 34.76 -18.86 -9.57
C ASP A 287 34.15 -18.02 -10.71
N VAL A 288 33.13 -17.20 -10.41
CA VAL A 288 32.50 -16.27 -11.36
C VAL A 288 32.46 -14.84 -10.82
N ALA A 289 32.36 -13.86 -11.71
CA ALA A 289 32.25 -12.47 -11.33
C ALA A 289 30.92 -12.17 -10.60
N GLN A 290 30.89 -11.18 -9.71
CA GLN A 290 29.69 -10.88 -8.92
C GLN A 290 28.43 -10.59 -9.76
N TRP A 291 28.57 -9.98 -10.94
CA TRP A 291 27.44 -9.74 -11.84
C TRP A 291 26.80 -11.04 -12.37
N GLN A 292 27.51 -12.17 -12.28
CA GLN A 292 27.01 -13.50 -12.67
C GLN A 292 26.42 -14.30 -11.49
N GLN A 293 26.50 -13.79 -10.27
CA GLN A 293 26.10 -14.53 -9.07
C GLN A 293 24.60 -14.37 -8.74
N GLY A 294 23.81 -13.75 -9.62
CA GLY A 294 22.39 -13.48 -9.39
C GLY A 294 21.51 -14.73 -9.39
N LEU A 295 20.30 -14.59 -8.85
CA LEU A 295 19.30 -15.66 -8.76
C LEU A 295 19.76 -16.86 -7.91
N HIS A 296 20.71 -16.67 -7.00
CA HIS A 296 21.17 -17.73 -6.10
C HIS A 296 20.13 -18.03 -5.00
N TRP A 297 19.51 -17.00 -4.42
CA TRP A 297 18.50 -17.16 -3.38
C TRP A 297 17.08 -17.10 -3.96
N VAL A 298 16.33 -18.20 -3.87
CA VAL A 298 14.89 -18.23 -4.22
C VAL A 298 13.97 -17.91 -3.04
N ARG A 299 14.45 -18.12 -1.82
CA ARG A 299 13.79 -17.81 -0.55
C ARG A 299 14.71 -16.91 0.26
N GLU A 300 14.12 -16.04 1.06
CA GLU A 300 14.85 -15.19 2.01
C GLU A 300 15.77 -16.04 2.88
N MET A 301 17.02 -15.58 3.01
CA MET A 301 18.05 -16.35 3.71
C MET A 301 17.61 -16.68 5.14
N GLY A 302 17.69 -17.97 5.48
CA GLY A 302 17.33 -18.48 6.80
C GLY A 302 15.82 -18.74 7.01
N LEU A 303 14.97 -18.46 6.02
CA LEU A 303 13.53 -18.72 6.09
C LEU A 303 13.10 -19.81 5.11
N ASN A 304 12.10 -20.58 5.52
CA ASN A 304 11.51 -21.66 4.74
C ASN A 304 10.05 -21.87 5.15
N GLU A 305 9.39 -22.89 4.59
CA GLU A 305 7.95 -23.07 4.79
C GLU A 305 7.55 -23.57 6.19
N THR A 306 8.52 -23.91 7.05
CA THR A 306 8.28 -24.19 8.47
C THR A 306 8.53 -22.97 9.36
N SER A 307 8.97 -21.85 8.79
CA SER A 307 9.14 -20.58 9.47
C SER A 307 7.80 -19.84 9.50
N TYR A 308 6.94 -20.17 10.46
CA TYR A 308 5.61 -19.55 10.60
C TYR A 308 5.67 -18.12 11.16
N ASP A 309 4.58 -17.37 10.93
CA ASP A 309 4.37 -16.03 11.47
C ASP A 309 5.50 -15.02 11.16
N LYS A 310 6.01 -15.06 9.92
CA LYS A 310 6.96 -14.08 9.38
C LYS A 310 6.25 -13.18 8.39
N TYR A 311 6.47 -11.87 8.51
CA TYR A 311 5.83 -10.84 7.69
C TYR A 311 4.30 -10.79 7.83
N THR A 312 3.81 -11.03 9.05
CA THR A 312 2.40 -11.25 9.39
C THR A 312 1.83 -10.31 10.46
N GLY A 313 2.44 -9.13 10.66
CA GLY A 313 2.05 -8.15 11.69
C GLY A 313 0.73 -7.42 11.42
N ALA A 314 0.67 -6.11 11.69
CA ALA A 314 -0.56 -5.33 11.57
C ALA A 314 -1.26 -5.40 10.20
N THR A 315 -0.53 -5.73 9.12
CA THR A 315 -1.11 -5.90 7.79
C THR A 315 -1.95 -7.18 7.65
N CYS A 316 -1.84 -8.12 8.58
CA CYS A 316 -2.69 -9.30 8.68
C CYS A 316 -3.88 -9.11 9.63
N ASP A 317 -3.94 -8.01 10.38
CA ASP A 317 -5.03 -7.75 11.31
C ASP A 317 -6.33 -7.51 10.50
N PRO A 318 -7.37 -8.38 10.65
CA PRO A 318 -8.60 -8.29 9.88
C PRO A 318 -9.44 -7.04 10.21
N THR A 319 -9.08 -6.25 11.22
CA THR A 319 -9.71 -4.96 11.50
C THR A 319 -9.17 -3.85 10.60
N THR A 320 -7.93 -3.98 10.12
CA THR A 320 -7.31 -3.06 9.16
C THR A 320 -7.85 -3.28 7.74
N TRP A 321 -7.75 -2.27 6.89
CA TRP A 321 -8.18 -2.42 5.50
C TRP A 321 -7.28 -3.41 4.74
N GLN A 322 -5.98 -3.46 5.06
CA GLN A 322 -5.03 -4.41 4.45
C GLN A 322 -5.38 -5.86 4.82
N GLY A 323 -5.68 -6.14 6.09
CA GLY A 323 -6.05 -7.49 6.52
C GLY A 323 -7.42 -7.93 5.98
N LYS A 324 -8.32 -6.99 5.66
CA LYS A 324 -9.58 -7.27 4.95
C LYS A 324 -9.36 -7.57 3.47
N ALA A 325 -8.51 -6.77 2.82
CA ALA A 325 -8.22 -6.89 1.39
C ALA A 325 -7.36 -8.12 1.06
N TRP A 326 -6.37 -8.40 1.90
CA TRP A 326 -5.37 -9.45 1.69
C TRP A 326 -5.22 -10.30 2.95
N PRO A 327 -6.25 -11.08 3.31
CA PRO A 327 -6.29 -11.81 4.56
C PRO A 327 -5.17 -12.86 4.61
N CYS A 328 -4.45 -12.88 5.72
CA CYS A 328 -3.40 -13.86 5.96
C CYS A 328 -4.00 -15.23 6.22
N ALA A 329 -3.54 -16.21 5.45
CA ALA A 329 -4.03 -17.57 5.54
C ALA A 329 -3.35 -18.34 6.66
N LYS A 330 -4.01 -19.43 7.06
CA LYS A 330 -3.48 -20.42 7.99
C LYS A 330 -3.34 -21.76 7.27
N ASP A 331 -2.38 -22.56 7.70
CA ASP A 331 -2.28 -23.96 7.25
C ASP A 331 -3.43 -24.81 7.83
N LYS A 332 -3.42 -26.11 7.51
CA LYS A 332 -4.44 -27.06 7.99
C LYS A 332 -4.38 -27.28 9.52
N GLN A 333 -3.26 -26.95 10.15
CA GLN A 333 -3.01 -27.07 11.58
C GLN A 333 -3.35 -25.77 12.32
N GLY A 334 -3.74 -24.71 11.60
CA GLY A 334 -4.10 -23.41 12.15
C GLY A 334 -2.92 -22.46 12.37
N ASN A 335 -1.71 -22.81 11.92
CA ASN A 335 -0.55 -21.93 12.00
C ASN A 335 -0.65 -20.83 10.95
N ALA A 336 -0.32 -19.59 11.32
CA ALA A 336 -0.25 -18.48 10.38
C ALA A 336 0.85 -18.72 9.34
N LEU A 337 0.49 -18.70 8.06
CA LEU A 337 1.46 -18.80 6.98
C LEU A 337 2.35 -17.55 6.93
N SER A 338 3.54 -17.71 6.36
CA SER A 338 4.51 -16.63 6.25
C SER A 338 4.68 -16.07 4.85
N TYR A 339 4.81 -14.75 4.80
CA TYR A 339 4.96 -13.96 3.59
C TYR A 339 6.38 -13.36 3.49
N PHE A 340 7.40 -14.14 3.82
CA PHE A 340 8.79 -13.76 3.64
C PHE A 340 9.21 -13.74 2.16
N GLY A 341 10.38 -13.17 1.89
CA GLY A 341 10.89 -12.95 0.54
C GLY A 341 10.95 -14.24 -0.29
N ARG A 342 10.26 -14.26 -1.43
CA ARG A 342 10.40 -15.34 -2.44
C ARG A 342 10.59 -14.79 -3.84
N GLY A 343 11.30 -15.56 -4.67
CA GLY A 343 11.57 -15.24 -6.07
C GLY A 343 12.58 -14.12 -6.27
N ALA A 344 12.75 -13.74 -7.54
CA ALA A 344 13.79 -12.82 -8.02
C ALA A 344 13.63 -11.38 -7.50
N LYS A 345 12.44 -11.02 -7.00
CA LYS A 345 12.16 -9.73 -6.36
C LYS A 345 12.29 -9.77 -4.84
N GLN A 346 12.39 -10.96 -4.24
CA GLN A 346 12.13 -11.17 -2.82
C GLN A 346 10.78 -10.55 -2.42
N LEU A 347 9.70 -11.04 -3.03
CA LEU A 347 8.34 -10.59 -2.74
C LEU A 347 8.00 -10.91 -1.28
N SER A 348 7.65 -9.89 -0.48
CA SER A 348 7.36 -10.03 0.95
C SER A 348 6.06 -9.33 1.35
N TYR A 349 5.46 -9.72 2.48
CA TYR A 349 4.19 -9.27 3.04
C TYR A 349 2.93 -9.70 2.28
N ASN A 350 1.86 -9.99 3.04
CA ASN A 350 0.57 -10.46 2.54
C ASN A 350 -0.04 -9.55 1.47
N PHE A 351 0.03 -8.23 1.62
CA PHE A 351 -0.56 -7.31 0.64
C PHE A 351 0.13 -7.36 -0.73
N ASN A 352 1.45 -7.59 -0.77
CA ASN A 352 2.17 -7.78 -2.03
C ASN A 352 1.88 -9.15 -2.64
N TYR A 353 1.80 -10.20 -1.82
CA TYR A 353 1.36 -11.53 -2.26
C TYR A 353 -0.05 -11.50 -2.83
N GLY A 354 -0.99 -10.81 -2.17
CA GLY A 354 -2.36 -10.66 -2.61
C GLY A 354 -2.48 -9.85 -3.91
N ALA A 355 -1.79 -8.71 -4.02
CA ALA A 355 -1.75 -7.92 -5.25
C ALA A 355 -1.13 -8.71 -6.42
N PHE A 356 -0.04 -9.44 -6.18
CA PHE A 356 0.56 -10.31 -7.18
C PHE A 356 -0.37 -11.47 -7.56
N SER A 357 -1.04 -12.08 -6.59
CA SER A 357 -2.04 -13.13 -6.83
C SER A 357 -3.19 -12.63 -7.70
N GLN A 358 -3.68 -11.42 -7.44
CA GLN A 358 -4.70 -10.79 -8.28
C GLN A 358 -4.22 -10.62 -9.72
N ALA A 359 -2.99 -10.15 -9.94
CA ALA A 359 -2.43 -10.00 -11.28
C ALA A 359 -2.25 -11.33 -12.02
N MET A 360 -1.91 -12.39 -11.28
CA MET A 360 -1.61 -13.71 -11.85
C MET A 360 -2.87 -14.55 -12.08
N PHE A 361 -3.85 -14.47 -11.19
CA PHE A 361 -4.99 -15.40 -11.11
C PHE A 361 -6.36 -14.71 -11.13
N GLY A 362 -6.43 -13.39 -11.00
CA GLY A 362 -7.69 -12.68 -10.79
C GLY A 362 -8.31 -12.91 -9.39
N ASP A 363 -7.56 -13.54 -8.49
CA ASP A 363 -7.96 -13.84 -7.11
C ASP A 363 -6.78 -13.59 -6.17
N VAL A 364 -6.98 -12.74 -5.16
CA VAL A 364 -5.99 -12.43 -4.12
C VAL A 364 -5.59 -13.66 -3.28
N ASN A 365 -6.45 -14.65 -3.17
CA ASN A 365 -6.31 -15.74 -2.18
C ASN A 365 -5.34 -16.85 -2.61
N VAL A 366 -5.08 -17.02 -3.90
CA VAL A 366 -4.28 -18.15 -4.41
C VAL A 366 -2.89 -18.14 -3.77
N LEU A 367 -2.17 -17.03 -3.86
CA LEU A 367 -0.83 -16.93 -3.27
C LEU A 367 -0.85 -16.54 -1.79
N LEU A 368 -1.98 -16.07 -1.26
CA LEU A 368 -2.14 -15.94 0.19
C LEU A 368 -2.21 -17.30 0.88
N LYS A 369 -2.86 -18.29 0.25
CA LYS A 369 -3.00 -19.67 0.73
C LYS A 369 -1.84 -20.59 0.33
N GLU A 370 -1.19 -20.31 -0.80
CA GLU A 370 -0.08 -21.11 -1.32
C GLU A 370 1.17 -20.23 -1.63
N PRO A 371 1.73 -19.52 -0.64
CA PRO A 371 2.81 -18.55 -0.89
C PRO A 371 4.10 -19.19 -1.43
N HIS A 372 4.34 -20.48 -1.15
CA HIS A 372 5.48 -21.25 -1.66
C HIS A 372 5.52 -21.30 -3.20
N ARG A 373 4.37 -21.20 -3.88
CA ARG A 373 4.30 -21.21 -5.35
C ARG A 373 5.10 -20.07 -5.99
N VAL A 374 5.30 -18.96 -5.28
CA VAL A 374 6.17 -17.87 -5.73
C VAL A 374 7.62 -18.31 -5.86
N ALA A 375 8.10 -19.25 -5.05
CA ALA A 375 9.46 -19.79 -5.20
C ALA A 375 9.54 -20.94 -6.22
N ASP A 376 8.54 -21.82 -6.22
CA ASP A 376 8.65 -23.14 -6.85
C ASP A 376 8.15 -23.21 -8.31
N THR A 377 7.63 -22.11 -8.85
CA THR A 377 7.06 -22.06 -10.21
C THR A 377 7.62 -20.87 -10.99
N TRP A 378 7.18 -20.67 -12.25
CA TRP A 378 7.54 -19.49 -13.05
C TRP A 378 7.18 -18.15 -12.39
N LEU A 379 6.35 -18.18 -11.35
CA LEU A 379 6.07 -17.04 -10.49
C LEU A 379 7.33 -16.46 -9.82
N ASN A 380 8.41 -17.23 -9.70
CA ASN A 380 9.66 -16.77 -9.10
C ASN A 380 10.30 -15.63 -9.88
N LEU A 381 10.19 -15.64 -11.21
CA LEU A 381 10.67 -14.57 -12.08
C LEU A 381 9.56 -13.58 -12.41
N ALA A 382 8.31 -14.04 -12.49
CA ALA A 382 7.17 -13.17 -12.76
C ALA A 382 6.90 -12.18 -11.62
N SER A 383 7.24 -12.49 -10.37
CA SER A 383 7.14 -11.53 -9.26
C SER A 383 8.00 -10.28 -9.48
N ALA A 384 9.18 -10.45 -10.09
CA ALA A 384 10.05 -9.34 -10.41
C ALA A 384 9.60 -8.56 -11.63
N ILE A 385 9.12 -9.25 -12.67
CA ILE A 385 8.53 -8.56 -13.84
C ILE A 385 7.25 -7.81 -13.45
N PHE A 386 6.42 -8.37 -12.57
CA PHE A 386 5.26 -7.69 -12.00
C PHE A 386 5.65 -6.37 -11.35
N PHE A 387 6.62 -6.41 -10.43
CA PHE A 387 7.12 -5.19 -9.78
C PHE A 387 7.74 -4.20 -10.81
N TYR A 388 8.36 -4.72 -11.87
CA TYR A 388 8.97 -3.92 -12.92
C TYR A 388 7.95 -3.14 -13.76
N VAL A 389 6.81 -3.75 -14.07
CA VAL A 389 5.79 -3.15 -14.95
C VAL A 389 4.67 -2.43 -14.21
N GLN A 390 4.43 -2.77 -12.94
CA GLN A 390 3.35 -2.20 -12.14
C GLN A 390 3.75 -0.82 -11.56
N PRO A 391 3.03 0.27 -11.87
CA PRO A 391 3.28 1.56 -11.23
C PRO A 391 2.82 1.55 -9.78
N GLN A 392 3.52 2.28 -8.92
CA GLN A 392 3.19 2.46 -7.50
C GLN A 392 3.25 3.95 -7.18
N PRO A 393 2.19 4.73 -7.48
CA PRO A 393 2.16 6.16 -7.22
C PRO A 393 2.67 6.50 -5.82
N PRO A 394 3.55 7.52 -5.67
CA PRO A 394 3.96 8.49 -6.70
C PRO A 394 5.08 8.03 -7.66
N LYS A 395 5.48 6.77 -7.63
CA LYS A 395 6.54 6.19 -8.46
C LYS A 395 5.99 5.68 -9.81
N PRO A 396 6.69 5.92 -10.93
CA PRO A 396 6.39 5.26 -12.20
C PRO A 396 6.75 3.78 -12.12
N SER A 397 6.33 2.99 -13.12
CA SER A 397 6.91 1.66 -13.31
C SER A 397 8.33 1.77 -13.87
N MET A 398 9.19 0.80 -13.56
CA MET A 398 10.55 0.76 -14.14
C MET A 398 10.51 0.58 -15.65
N GLN A 399 9.52 -0.15 -16.17
CA GLN A 399 9.27 -0.27 -17.60
C GLN A 399 9.06 1.10 -18.25
N ALA A 400 8.24 1.98 -17.63
CA ALA A 400 8.00 3.32 -18.16
C ALA A 400 9.25 4.22 -18.15
N VAL A 401 10.18 3.99 -17.22
CA VAL A 401 11.49 4.66 -17.22
C VAL A 401 12.35 4.17 -18.39
N MET A 402 12.35 2.88 -18.69
CA MET A 402 13.21 2.29 -19.73
C MET A 402 12.71 2.55 -21.16
N ASP A 403 11.40 2.50 -21.40
CA ASP A 403 10.83 2.78 -22.73
C ASP A 403 10.57 4.28 -22.97
N GLY A 404 10.80 5.11 -21.96
CA GLY A 404 10.67 6.57 -22.03
C GLY A 404 9.22 7.07 -22.01
N SER A 405 8.24 6.21 -21.71
CA SER A 405 6.86 6.66 -21.56
C SER A 405 6.63 7.52 -20.30
N TRP A 406 7.48 7.38 -19.28
CA TRP A 406 7.52 8.34 -18.17
C TRP A 406 8.34 9.58 -18.54
N GLN A 407 7.68 10.74 -18.49
CA GLN A 407 8.29 12.04 -18.73
C GLN A 407 8.30 12.85 -17.42
N PRO A 408 9.47 13.05 -16.78
CA PRO A 408 9.53 13.78 -15.52
C PRO A 408 9.15 15.25 -15.71
N ASN A 409 8.34 15.77 -14.80
CA ASN A 409 7.96 17.18 -14.78
C ASN A 409 9.03 18.04 -14.06
N ALA A 410 8.72 19.32 -13.81
CA ALA A 410 9.63 20.22 -13.13
C ALA A 410 9.94 19.79 -11.69
N ALA A 411 8.96 19.24 -10.96
CA ALA A 411 9.14 18.78 -9.58
C ALA A 411 10.04 17.53 -9.54
N ASP A 412 9.84 16.57 -10.45
CA ASP A 412 10.69 15.39 -10.59
C ASP A 412 12.15 15.79 -10.84
N LYS A 413 12.38 16.69 -11.81
CA LYS A 413 13.72 17.19 -12.15
C LYS A 413 14.37 17.94 -10.99
N ALA A 414 13.61 18.78 -10.27
CA ALA A 414 14.11 19.49 -9.09
C ALA A 414 14.49 18.54 -7.94
N ASN A 415 13.90 17.34 -7.92
CA ASN A 415 14.20 16.27 -6.99
C ASN A 415 15.31 15.31 -7.49
N GLY A 416 15.93 15.60 -8.64
CA GLY A 416 16.96 14.74 -9.23
C GLY A 416 16.41 13.47 -9.90
N LEU A 417 15.08 13.36 -10.05
CA LEU A 417 14.40 12.20 -10.66
C LEU A 417 14.35 12.38 -12.18
N VAL A 418 15.39 11.92 -12.86
CA VAL A 418 15.55 12.00 -14.32
C VAL A 418 15.69 10.60 -14.94
N PRO A 419 15.35 10.39 -16.22
CA PRO A 419 15.38 9.04 -16.80
C PRO A 419 16.80 8.46 -16.79
N GLY A 420 16.93 7.21 -16.33
CA GLY A 420 18.20 6.51 -16.20
C GLY A 420 18.13 5.37 -15.19
N PHE A 421 19.17 4.54 -15.15
CA PHE A 421 19.26 3.40 -14.22
C PHE A 421 19.16 3.81 -12.73
N GLY A 422 19.62 5.01 -12.35
CA GLY A 422 19.55 5.46 -10.95
C GLY A 422 18.12 5.54 -10.41
N VAL A 423 17.17 5.95 -11.25
CA VAL A 423 15.76 6.05 -10.85
C VAL A 423 15.11 4.68 -10.64
N THR A 424 15.59 3.62 -11.28
CA THR A 424 15.07 2.25 -11.03
C THR A 424 15.49 1.76 -9.65
N THR A 425 16.71 2.09 -9.19
CA THR A 425 17.12 1.88 -7.79
C THR A 425 16.25 2.68 -6.82
N GLN A 426 15.92 3.94 -7.14
CA GLN A 426 15.01 4.77 -6.34
C GLN A 426 13.61 4.16 -6.23
N ILE A 427 13.10 3.57 -7.32
CA ILE A 427 11.79 2.89 -7.33
C ILE A 427 11.83 1.66 -6.40
N ILE A 428 12.87 0.83 -6.50
CA ILE A 428 13.01 -0.42 -5.72
C ILE A 428 13.19 -0.15 -4.23
N ASN A 429 14.17 0.67 -3.85
CA ASN A 429 14.58 0.80 -2.45
C ASN A 429 15.08 2.22 -2.08
N GLY A 430 14.46 3.24 -2.65
CA GLY A 430 14.88 4.63 -2.50
C GLY A 430 14.91 5.18 -1.07
N GLY A 431 14.11 4.64 -0.15
CA GLY A 431 14.11 5.05 1.26
C GLY A 431 15.39 4.64 2.00
N VAL A 432 16.10 3.63 1.49
CA VAL A 432 17.31 3.06 2.11
C VAL A 432 18.56 3.39 1.30
N GLU A 433 18.48 3.31 -0.04
CA GLU A 433 19.67 3.35 -0.90
C GLU A 433 20.00 4.74 -1.46
N CYS A 434 19.09 5.71 -1.36
CA CYS A 434 19.16 6.94 -2.15
C CYS A 434 18.96 8.22 -1.31
N GLY A 435 19.23 9.38 -1.92
CA GLY A 435 19.07 10.69 -1.28
C GLY A 435 20.19 11.10 -0.33
N GLY A 436 21.11 10.18 0.00
CA GLY A 436 22.34 10.48 0.72
C GLY A 436 23.32 11.34 -0.08
N SER A 437 24.32 11.90 0.61
CA SER A 437 25.42 12.67 -0.01
C SER A 437 26.43 11.79 -0.76
N VAL A 438 26.37 10.47 -0.58
CA VAL A 438 27.23 9.48 -1.21
C VAL A 438 26.39 8.37 -1.82
N GLU A 439 26.95 7.68 -2.83
CA GLU A 439 26.33 6.47 -3.36
C GLU A 439 26.63 5.31 -2.41
N VAL A 440 25.61 4.69 -1.82
CA VAL A 440 25.80 3.56 -0.90
C VAL A 440 26.24 2.31 -1.64
N GLN A 441 26.84 1.36 -0.93
CA GLN A 441 27.43 0.16 -1.53
C GLN A 441 26.43 -0.65 -2.37
N GLN A 442 25.19 -0.79 -1.90
CA GLN A 442 24.12 -1.52 -2.60
C GLN A 442 23.82 -0.89 -3.97
N SER A 443 23.69 0.43 -4.03
CA SER A 443 23.49 1.15 -5.29
C SER A 443 24.74 1.06 -6.19
N GLN A 444 25.95 1.15 -5.62
CA GLN A 444 27.20 0.94 -6.38
C GLN A 444 27.25 -0.46 -7.02
N ASN A 445 26.84 -1.50 -6.29
CA ASN A 445 26.76 -2.87 -6.81
C ASN A 445 25.78 -2.95 -7.99
N ARG A 446 24.56 -2.40 -7.84
CA ARG A 446 23.56 -2.33 -8.94
C ARG A 446 24.14 -1.66 -10.18
N ILE A 447 24.85 -0.54 -10.02
CA ILE A 447 25.49 0.18 -11.13
C ILE A 447 26.54 -0.69 -11.83
N GLN A 448 27.37 -1.40 -11.07
CA GLN A 448 28.40 -2.28 -11.62
C GLN A 448 27.77 -3.44 -12.40
N TYR A 449 26.75 -4.08 -11.85
CA TYR A 449 26.04 -5.17 -12.53
C TYR A 449 25.33 -4.67 -13.80
N TYR A 450 24.72 -3.48 -13.75
CA TYR A 450 24.09 -2.87 -14.92
C TYR A 450 25.09 -2.61 -16.03
N LYS A 451 26.26 -2.05 -15.73
CA LYS A 451 27.31 -1.81 -16.73
C LYS A 451 27.78 -3.11 -17.39
N GLU A 452 27.93 -4.18 -16.63
CA GLU A 452 28.33 -5.48 -17.18
C GLU A 452 27.24 -6.08 -18.07
N PHE A 453 25.97 -6.11 -17.63
CA PHE A 453 24.89 -6.58 -18.49
C PHE A 453 24.70 -5.69 -19.72
N ALA A 454 24.78 -4.37 -19.58
CA ALA A 454 24.71 -3.43 -20.69
C ALA A 454 25.79 -3.75 -21.74
N LYS A 455 27.01 -4.04 -21.30
CA LYS A 455 28.10 -4.50 -22.18
C LYS A 455 27.77 -5.83 -22.87
N GLN A 456 27.25 -6.83 -22.15
CA GLN A 456 26.85 -8.12 -22.75
C GLN A 456 25.73 -7.99 -23.79
N PHE A 457 24.84 -7.03 -23.61
CA PHE A 457 23.73 -6.77 -24.53
C PHE A 457 24.06 -5.75 -25.63
N GLY A 458 25.21 -5.08 -25.56
CA GLY A 458 25.57 -3.98 -26.47
C GLY A 458 24.70 -2.74 -26.28
N VAL A 459 24.24 -2.48 -25.06
CA VAL A 459 23.48 -1.27 -24.69
C VAL A 459 24.47 -0.11 -24.48
N PRO A 460 24.34 1.01 -25.21
CA PRO A 460 25.11 2.20 -24.94
C PRO A 460 24.78 2.78 -23.57
N VAL A 461 25.80 3.10 -22.79
CA VAL A 461 25.68 3.80 -21.49
C VAL A 461 26.42 5.14 -21.61
N PRO A 462 25.75 6.21 -22.07
CA PRO A 462 26.41 7.50 -22.25
C PRO A 462 26.74 8.14 -20.89
N ASP A 463 27.77 9.00 -20.85
CA ASP A 463 28.16 9.73 -19.63
C ASP A 463 27.03 10.61 -19.07
N SER A 464 26.06 10.98 -19.91
CA SER A 464 24.87 11.74 -19.52
C SER A 464 23.81 10.90 -18.78
N GLU A 465 23.90 9.57 -18.81
CA GLU A 465 22.94 8.73 -18.11
C GLU A 465 23.24 8.72 -16.60
N VAL A 466 22.23 9.07 -15.80
CA VAL A 466 22.33 9.02 -14.35
C VAL A 466 22.15 7.58 -13.87
N LEU A 467 23.26 6.94 -13.50
CA LEU A 467 23.28 5.54 -13.06
C LEU A 467 23.06 5.36 -11.55
N GLY A 468 23.49 6.30 -10.73
CA GLY A 468 23.32 6.26 -9.28
C GLY A 468 22.12 7.04 -8.80
N CYS A 469 21.79 6.93 -7.52
CA CYS A 469 20.66 7.62 -6.90
C CYS A 469 21.05 8.50 -5.71
N LYS A 470 22.36 8.73 -5.48
CA LYS A 470 22.81 9.74 -4.53
C LYS A 470 22.19 11.11 -4.86
N GLY A 471 21.76 11.84 -3.84
CA GLY A 471 21.12 13.14 -3.97
C GLY A 471 19.72 13.15 -4.60
N MET A 472 19.18 12.02 -5.08
CA MET A 472 17.78 11.94 -5.52
C MET A 472 16.85 12.03 -4.31
N LYS A 473 15.88 12.95 -4.34
CA LYS A 473 14.82 12.98 -3.31
C LYS A 473 13.75 11.93 -3.61
N GLN A 474 12.91 11.66 -2.62
CA GLN A 474 11.77 10.75 -2.79
C GLN A 474 10.78 11.29 -3.84
N PHE A 475 10.10 10.37 -4.53
CA PHE A 475 8.92 10.73 -5.31
C PHE A 475 7.86 11.36 -4.40
N SER A 476 7.12 12.34 -4.92
CA SER A 476 6.09 13.07 -4.18
C SER A 476 4.81 13.19 -4.99
N GLU A 477 3.73 13.69 -4.39
CA GLU A 477 2.46 13.92 -5.08
C GLU A 477 2.56 14.91 -6.25
N ALA A 478 3.61 15.74 -6.28
CA ALA A 478 3.90 16.64 -7.40
C ALA A 478 4.54 15.91 -8.60
N SER A 479 4.87 14.62 -8.48
CA SER A 479 5.46 13.80 -9.55
C SER A 479 4.52 13.65 -10.74
N SER A 480 5.05 13.61 -11.96
CA SER A 480 4.25 13.27 -13.14
C SER A 480 3.73 11.82 -13.11
N ALA A 481 4.31 10.97 -12.25
CA ALA A 481 3.89 9.59 -12.03
C ALA A 481 2.95 9.42 -10.83
N ALA A 482 2.56 10.50 -10.13
CA ALA A 482 1.56 10.47 -9.06
C ALA A 482 0.13 10.33 -9.60
N MET A 483 -0.09 9.31 -10.43
CA MET A 483 -1.36 9.04 -11.10
C MET A 483 -2.42 8.61 -10.10
N PRO A 484 -3.68 9.05 -10.29
CA PRO A 484 -4.75 8.69 -9.40
C PRO A 484 -5.27 7.28 -9.76
N LEU A 485 -4.82 6.27 -9.01
CA LEU A 485 -5.06 4.84 -9.28
C LEU A 485 -6.04 4.17 -8.31
N PHE A 486 -6.51 4.88 -7.28
CA PHE A 486 -7.33 4.30 -6.22
C PHE A 486 -8.67 5.00 -6.11
N TRP A 487 -9.72 4.23 -5.87
CA TRP A 487 -11.06 4.75 -5.61
C TRP A 487 -11.24 5.02 -4.13
N VAL A 488 -11.67 6.22 -3.78
CA VAL A 488 -12.08 6.57 -2.43
C VAL A 488 -13.46 7.19 -2.45
N LYS A 489 -14.12 7.19 -1.29
CA LYS A 489 -15.42 7.84 -1.13
C LYS A 489 -15.34 9.30 -1.57
N ASP A 490 -16.31 9.73 -2.36
CA ASP A 490 -16.47 11.14 -2.69
C ASP A 490 -17.42 11.78 -1.66
N ASP A 491 -16.87 12.55 -0.72
CA ASP A 491 -17.66 13.26 0.30
C ASP A 491 -18.26 14.60 -0.20
N SER A 492 -18.23 14.85 -1.52
CA SER A 492 -18.86 16.05 -2.09
C SER A 492 -20.38 16.07 -1.84
N TYR A 493 -20.89 17.26 -1.52
CA TYR A 493 -22.32 17.49 -1.35
C TYR A 493 -23.02 17.64 -2.71
N VAL A 494 -24.15 16.95 -2.89
CA VAL A 494 -24.99 16.99 -4.09
C VAL A 494 -26.43 17.27 -3.66
N ALA A 495 -26.90 18.50 -3.90
CA ALA A 495 -28.18 19.00 -3.39
C ALA A 495 -29.38 18.18 -3.89
N GLU A 496 -29.27 17.59 -5.07
CA GLU A 496 -30.31 16.81 -5.74
C GLU A 496 -30.44 15.39 -5.18
N ASN A 497 -29.44 14.92 -4.45
CA ASN A 497 -29.38 13.57 -3.92
C ASN A 497 -29.96 13.51 -2.51
N LYS A 498 -30.61 12.39 -2.16
CA LYS A 498 -31.09 12.15 -0.80
C LYS A 498 -29.95 12.29 0.22
N GLY A 499 -30.21 13.03 1.30
CA GLY A 499 -29.21 13.32 2.33
C GLY A 499 -27.98 14.10 1.83
N GLY A 500 -28.05 14.72 0.65
CA GLY A 500 -26.95 15.52 0.10
C GLY A 500 -25.71 14.74 -0.32
N LYS A 501 -25.75 13.40 -0.33
CA LYS A 501 -24.55 12.55 -0.55
C LYS A 501 -24.24 12.43 -2.04
N SER A 502 -22.96 12.28 -2.40
CA SER A 502 -22.56 12.05 -3.80
C SER A 502 -23.02 10.72 -4.38
N TYR A 503 -23.12 9.68 -3.53
CA TYR A 503 -23.26 8.26 -3.92
C TYR A 503 -22.24 7.83 -4.99
N ALA A 504 -21.04 8.40 -4.91
CA ALA A 504 -19.97 8.20 -5.87
C ALA A 504 -18.63 7.98 -5.18
N CYS A 505 -17.68 7.44 -5.94
CA CYS A 505 -16.27 7.45 -5.58
C CYS A 505 -15.51 8.40 -6.51
N LYS A 506 -14.32 8.82 -6.08
CA LYS A 506 -13.38 9.63 -6.85
C LYS A 506 -12.01 8.96 -6.90
N LEU A 507 -11.23 9.31 -7.92
CA LEU A 507 -9.86 8.83 -8.08
C LEU A 507 -8.89 9.66 -7.27
N VAL A 508 -7.96 8.99 -6.60
CA VAL A 508 -6.86 9.59 -5.84
C VAL A 508 -5.56 8.81 -6.06
N ASN A 509 -4.43 9.43 -5.75
CA ASN A 509 -3.09 8.85 -5.95
C ASN A 509 -2.48 8.25 -4.67
N TRP A 510 -3.21 8.25 -3.55
CA TRP A 510 -2.88 7.54 -2.32
C TRP A 510 -3.82 6.36 -2.11
N GLN A 511 -3.39 5.38 -1.31
CA GLN A 511 -4.14 4.15 -1.06
C GLN A 511 -4.62 4.08 0.40
N GLU A 512 -5.93 3.91 0.60
CA GLU A 512 -6.56 3.67 1.91
C GLU A 512 -7.49 2.43 1.90
N ASN A 513 -7.59 1.76 0.75
CA ASN A 513 -8.39 0.57 0.51
C ASN A 513 -7.82 -0.21 -0.69
N ASP A 514 -8.46 -1.30 -1.10
CA ASP A 514 -8.03 -2.15 -2.21
C ASP A 514 -8.70 -1.86 -3.55
N PHE A 515 -9.56 -0.84 -3.63
CA PHE A 515 -10.30 -0.51 -4.85
C PHE A 515 -9.39 0.22 -5.83
N SER A 516 -9.01 -0.44 -6.91
CA SER A 516 -8.12 0.10 -7.93
C SER A 516 -8.85 0.52 -9.19
N ALA A 517 -8.48 1.67 -9.75
CA ALA A 517 -8.86 2.09 -11.09
C ALA A 517 -8.38 1.13 -12.18
N LEU A 518 -7.41 0.26 -11.87
CA LEU A 518 -6.84 -0.75 -12.76
C LEU A 518 -7.69 -2.02 -12.85
N THR A 519 -8.61 -2.24 -11.90
CA THR A 519 -9.48 -3.42 -11.84
C THR A 519 -10.90 -3.01 -12.19
N LYS A 520 -11.44 -3.55 -13.29
CA LYS A 520 -12.81 -3.25 -13.70
C LYS A 520 -13.81 -3.71 -12.63
N GLY A 521 -14.76 -2.85 -12.28
CA GLY A 521 -15.79 -3.10 -11.29
C GLY A 521 -15.42 -2.67 -9.87
N ASP A 522 -14.16 -2.27 -9.63
CA ASP A 522 -13.76 -1.76 -8.32
C ASP A 522 -14.41 -0.42 -7.99
N TYR A 523 -14.81 0.36 -8.99
CA TYR A 523 -15.65 1.54 -8.77
C TYR A 523 -16.97 1.17 -8.07
N THR A 524 -17.66 0.14 -8.57
CA THR A 524 -18.88 -0.37 -7.93
C THR A 524 -18.62 -0.90 -6.53
N ARG A 525 -17.50 -1.61 -6.31
CA ARG A 525 -17.11 -2.08 -4.97
C ARG A 525 -16.88 -0.91 -4.01
N CYS A 526 -16.21 0.14 -4.47
CA CYS A 526 -16.01 1.37 -3.69
C CYS A 526 -17.34 2.02 -3.31
N VAL A 527 -18.27 2.19 -4.26
CA VAL A 527 -19.58 2.79 -3.99
C VAL A 527 -20.37 1.95 -2.97
N LYS A 528 -20.41 0.63 -3.12
CA LYS A 528 -21.07 -0.28 -2.17
C LYS A 528 -20.46 -0.20 -0.76
N ALA A 529 -19.13 -0.16 -0.67
CA ALA A 529 -18.44 -0.06 0.61
C ALA A 529 -18.62 1.30 1.29
N SER A 530 -18.71 2.38 0.49
CA SER A 530 -18.82 3.76 0.97
C SER A 530 -20.25 4.17 1.33
N PHE A 531 -21.24 3.54 0.70
CA PHE A 531 -22.67 3.84 0.86
C PHE A 531 -23.46 2.52 1.02
N PRO A 532 -23.45 1.91 2.21
CA PRO A 532 -24.03 0.58 2.43
C PRO A 532 -25.54 0.51 2.18
N ASP A 533 -26.24 1.65 2.25
CA ASP A 533 -27.67 1.75 1.99
C ASP A 533 -28.00 1.83 0.49
N VAL A 534 -27.01 1.94 -0.41
CA VAL A 534 -27.27 2.07 -1.84
C VAL A 534 -27.82 0.76 -2.42
N VAL A 535 -28.87 0.84 -3.24
CA VAL A 535 -29.44 -0.32 -3.95
C VAL A 535 -28.98 -0.27 -5.39
N ILE A 536 -28.25 -1.30 -5.83
CA ILE A 536 -27.76 -1.38 -7.22
C ILE A 536 -28.62 -2.36 -8.00
N LYS A 537 -29.37 -1.82 -8.96
CA LYS A 537 -30.19 -2.57 -9.93
C LYS A 537 -29.35 -2.98 -11.13
N ASN A 538 -29.64 -4.15 -11.67
CA ASN A 538 -28.94 -4.68 -12.86
C ASN A 538 -29.25 -3.88 -14.13
#